data_AF-A0A7W9GEY6-F1
#
_entry.id   AF-A0A7W9GEY6-F1
#
_cell.length_a   1.000
_cell.length_b   1.000
_cell.length_c   1.000
_cell.angle_alpha   90.00
_cell.angle_beta   90.00
_cell.angle_gamma   90.00
#
_symmetry.space_group_name_H-M   'P 1'
#
loop_
_entity.id
_entity.type
_entity.pdbx_description
1 polymer ?
#
loop_
_entity_poly.entity_id
_entity_poly.type
_entity_poly.pdbx_seq_one_letter_code
_entity_poly.pdbx_strand_id
1 'polypeptide(L)'
;MAADEMVLVRNDGELPWAAPGSGRSRPPVGRGDRSVAVIGHNALQIRTQRGGSATVTPPYVISPLDELRTALPDAEITWTLGAITQAGEDPTAEQTAANPSRTTATGCRPRP
;
A
#
# COMPACT_ATOMS: atom_id res chain seq x y z
N MET A 1 15.80 -0.73 3.83
CA MET A 1 15.11 0.21 2.91
C MET A 1 13.62 0.25 3.21
N ALA A 2 12.75 -0.69 2.80
CA ALA A 2 11.30 -0.54 3.05
C ALA A 2 10.91 -0.30 4.54
N ALA A 3 11.56 -0.98 5.49
CA ALA A 3 11.31 -0.78 6.92
C ALA A 3 11.85 0.58 7.44
N ASP A 4 12.99 1.05 6.93
CA ASP A 4 13.61 2.33 7.31
C ASP A 4 12.82 3.54 6.78
N GLU A 5 12.08 3.37 5.69
CA GLU A 5 11.31 4.44 5.03
C GLU A 5 9.88 4.59 5.60
N MET A 6 9.46 3.72 6.53
CA MET A 6 8.17 3.86 7.19
C MET A 6 8.21 4.92 8.30
N VAL A 7 7.28 5.88 8.24
CA VAL A 7 7.18 6.96 9.23
C VAL A 7 6.01 6.71 10.17
N LEU A 8 6.28 6.62 11.47
CA LEU A 8 5.24 6.54 12.50
C LEU A 8 4.59 7.91 12.69
N VAL A 9 3.39 8.10 12.14
CA VAL A 9 2.68 9.39 12.21
C VAL A 9 2.03 9.62 13.59
N ARG A 10 1.54 8.56 14.25
CA ARG A 10 0.88 8.64 15.55
C ARG A 10 1.01 7.31 16.30
N ASN A 11 1.16 7.39 17.62
CA ASN A 11 1.13 6.23 18.51
C ASN A 11 0.72 6.66 19.93
N ASP A 12 -0.43 6.21 20.40
CA ASP A 12 -0.93 6.47 21.76
C ASP A 12 -0.46 5.38 22.77
N GLY A 13 0.75 4.83 22.57
CA GLY A 13 1.32 3.75 23.39
C GLY A 13 0.92 2.33 22.95
N GLU A 14 0.30 2.21 21.78
CA GLU A 14 -0.17 0.94 21.21
C GLU A 14 0.97 0.09 20.65
N LEU A 15 1.85 0.71 19.87
CA LEU A 15 2.98 0.07 19.22
C LEU A 15 4.28 0.31 20.00
N PRO A 16 5.26 -0.61 19.92
CA PRO A 16 5.25 -1.87 19.19
C PRO A 16 4.48 -2.98 19.93
N TRP A 17 3.76 -3.82 19.18
CA TRP A 17 3.18 -5.05 19.72
C TRP A 17 4.30 -6.00 20.16
N ALA A 18 4.19 -6.54 21.36
CA ALA A 18 5.20 -7.44 21.90
C ALA A 18 5.23 -8.79 21.16
N ALA A 19 6.39 -9.14 20.61
CA ALA A 19 6.74 -10.54 20.35
C ALA A 19 6.74 -11.33 21.69
N PRO A 20 6.47 -12.64 21.68
CA PRO A 20 6.60 -13.48 22.88
C PRO A 20 7.96 -13.24 23.57
N GLY A 21 7.96 -12.96 24.88
CA GLY A 21 9.17 -12.74 25.68
C GLY A 21 9.79 -11.33 25.68
N SER A 22 9.26 -10.36 24.92
CA SER A 22 9.89 -9.03 24.77
C SER A 22 9.54 -7.98 25.84
N GLY A 23 8.67 -8.29 26.80
CA GLY A 23 8.33 -7.40 27.93
C GLY A 23 7.60 -6.08 27.57
N ARG A 24 7.10 -5.94 26.34
CA ARG A 24 6.47 -4.70 25.81
C ARG A 24 4.93 -4.73 25.79
N SER A 25 4.35 -3.60 25.37
CA SER A 25 2.92 -3.32 25.33
C SER A 25 2.11 -4.48 24.72
N ARG A 26 1.07 -4.88 25.45
CA ARG A 26 0.09 -5.88 25.06
C ARG A 26 -1.01 -5.17 24.26
N PRO A 27 -1.41 -5.65 23.07
CA PRO A 27 -2.51 -5.03 22.35
C PRO A 27 -3.77 -4.97 23.25
N PRO A 28 -4.62 -3.94 23.11
CA PRO A 28 -5.73 -3.63 24.02
C PRO A 28 -6.90 -4.62 23.95
N VAL A 29 -6.74 -5.77 23.28
CA VAL A 29 -7.77 -6.77 23.09
C VAL A 29 -7.62 -7.88 24.14
N GLY A 30 -8.44 -7.81 25.21
CA GLY A 30 -8.84 -8.92 26.08
C GLY A 30 -7.75 -9.65 26.89
N ARG A 31 -8.09 -10.21 28.06
CA ARG A 31 -7.25 -11.22 28.74
C ARG A 31 -7.52 -12.58 28.10
N GLY A 32 -6.83 -12.90 27.01
CA GLY A 32 -6.91 -14.17 26.29
C GLY A 32 -5.83 -14.27 25.21
N ASP A 33 -5.82 -15.37 24.45
CA ASP A 33 -4.95 -15.57 23.28
C ASP A 33 -4.99 -14.31 22.38
N ARG A 34 -3.85 -13.93 21.81
CA ARG A 34 -3.76 -12.69 21.02
C ARG A 34 -4.65 -12.83 19.79
N SER A 35 -5.71 -12.04 19.67
CA SER A 35 -6.56 -12.03 18.48
C SER A 35 -6.39 -10.70 17.73
N VAL A 36 -6.13 -10.78 16.42
CA VAL A 36 -5.88 -9.64 15.54
C VAL A 36 -6.81 -9.72 14.35
N ALA A 37 -7.68 -8.72 14.20
CA ALA A 37 -8.51 -8.55 13.01
C ALA A 37 -7.80 -7.60 12.03
N VAL A 38 -7.47 -8.11 10.84
CA VAL A 38 -6.82 -7.37 9.76
C VAL A 38 -7.89 -6.97 8.74
N ILE A 39 -8.00 -5.67 8.45
CA ILE A 39 -9.08 -5.13 7.61
C ILE A 39 -8.48 -4.39 6.42
N GLY A 40 -9.02 -4.64 5.23
CA GLY A 40 -8.70 -3.88 4.03
C GLY A 40 -8.02 -4.70 2.94
N HIS A 41 -8.22 -4.28 1.69
CA HIS A 41 -7.64 -4.92 0.51
C HIS A 41 -6.11 -4.91 0.51
N ASN A 42 -5.50 -3.81 0.96
CA ASN A 42 -4.04 -3.66 1.00
C ASN A 42 -3.35 -4.62 1.97
N ALA A 43 -4.09 -5.23 2.89
CA ALA A 43 -3.56 -6.29 3.72
C ALA A 43 -3.23 -7.54 2.91
N LEU A 44 -4.00 -7.82 1.85
CA LEU A 44 -3.78 -8.96 0.94
C LEU A 44 -2.94 -8.55 -0.28
N GLN A 45 -3.22 -7.40 -0.86
CA GLN A 45 -2.57 -6.90 -2.07
C GLN A 45 -2.02 -5.48 -1.84
N ILE A 46 -0.75 -5.41 -1.48
CA ILE A 46 -0.08 -4.13 -1.23
C ILE A 46 0.16 -3.37 -2.54
N ARG A 47 -0.06 -2.05 -2.54
CA ARG A 47 0.44 -1.15 -3.59
C ARG A 47 1.94 -0.92 -3.37
N THR A 48 2.77 -1.55 -4.20
CA THR A 48 4.23 -1.42 -4.14
C THR A 48 4.78 -0.26 -4.96
N GLN A 49 4.01 0.24 -5.95
CA GLN A 49 4.47 1.21 -6.92
C GLN A 49 3.35 2.19 -7.30
N ARG A 50 3.78 3.35 -7.82
CA ARG A 50 2.92 4.28 -8.54
C ARG A 50 2.81 3.84 -10.00
N GLY A 51 1.66 4.06 -10.63
CA GLY A 51 1.49 3.79 -12.05
C GLY A 51 2.33 4.70 -12.98
N GLY A 52 2.26 4.43 -14.28
CA GLY A 52 2.98 5.19 -15.31
C GLY A 52 4.38 4.65 -15.58
N SER A 53 5.34 5.53 -15.82
CA SER A 53 6.72 5.15 -16.21
C SER A 53 7.53 4.46 -15.11
N ALA A 54 7.00 4.41 -13.89
CA ALA A 54 7.62 3.76 -12.74
C ALA A 54 7.14 2.31 -12.52
N THR A 55 6.22 1.81 -13.36
CA THR A 55 5.66 0.47 -13.22
C THR A 55 6.65 -0.61 -13.63
N VAL A 56 6.86 -1.57 -12.74
CA VAL A 56 7.65 -2.78 -12.93
C VAL A 56 6.82 -3.96 -12.45
N THR A 57 6.84 -5.07 -13.19
CA THR A 57 6.24 -6.34 -12.76
C THR A 57 7.30 -7.15 -12.00
N PRO A 58 7.28 -7.16 -10.65
CA PRO A 58 8.23 -7.95 -9.90
C PRO A 58 7.90 -9.46 -10.03
N PRO A 59 8.90 -10.34 -9.84
CA PRO A 59 8.66 -11.79 -9.83
C PRO A 59 7.79 -12.23 -8.64
N TYR A 60 7.80 -11.49 -7.53
CA TYR A 60 6.93 -11.71 -6.39
C TYR A 60 6.76 -10.43 -5.56
N VAL A 61 5.68 -10.38 -4.78
CA VAL A 61 5.39 -9.38 -3.75
C VAL A 61 4.93 -10.11 -2.51
N ILE A 62 5.39 -9.68 -1.34
CA ILE A 62 4.96 -10.24 -0.07
C ILE A 62 3.76 -9.45 0.44
N SER A 63 2.70 -10.16 0.82
CA SER A 63 1.48 -9.61 1.39
C SER A 63 1.70 -9.22 2.86
N PRO A 64 1.24 -8.03 3.31
CA PRO A 64 1.29 -7.65 4.72
C PRO A 64 0.59 -8.66 5.64
N LEU A 65 -0.49 -9.31 5.19
CA LEU A 65 -1.20 -10.33 5.94
C LEU A 65 -0.32 -11.57 6.18
N ASP A 66 0.48 -11.98 5.20
CA ASP A 66 1.35 -13.15 5.33
C ASP A 66 2.54 -12.86 6.25
N GLU A 67 3.11 -11.65 6.17
CA GLU A 67 4.16 -11.22 7.10
C GLU A 67 3.63 -11.08 8.54
N LEU A 68 2.41 -10.56 8.72
CA LEU A 68 1.77 -10.48 10.04
C LEU A 68 1.60 -11.86 10.68
N ARG A 69 1.17 -12.86 9.90
CA ARG A 69 1.05 -14.25 10.35
C ARG A 69 2.40 -14.85 10.74
N THR A 70 3.44 -14.50 10.01
CA THR A 70 4.81 -14.94 10.30
C THR A 70 5.36 -14.26 11.56
N ALA A 71 5.09 -12.97 11.74
CA ALA A 71 5.59 -12.17 12.86
C ALA A 71 4.86 -12.46 14.19
N LEU A 72 3.60 -12.92 14.13
CA LEU A 72 2.75 -13.19 15.29
C LEU A 72 2.20 -14.62 15.25
N PRO A 73 3.06 -15.66 15.40
CA PRO A 73 2.64 -17.05 15.25
C PRO A 73 1.65 -17.51 16.34
N ASP A 74 1.70 -16.88 17.52
CA ASP A 74 0.80 -17.20 18.64
C ASP A 74 -0.50 -16.37 18.63
N ALA A 75 -0.74 -15.60 17.55
CA ALA A 75 -1.94 -14.81 17.41
C ALA A 75 -2.95 -15.44 16.45
N GLU A 76 -4.22 -15.45 16.84
CA GLU A 76 -5.32 -15.71 15.93
C GLU A 76 -5.49 -14.50 15.01
N ILE A 77 -5.22 -14.68 13.71
CA ILE A 77 -5.31 -13.60 12.72
C ILE A 77 -6.48 -13.88 11.78
N THR A 78 -7.50 -13.03 11.86
CA THR A 78 -8.65 -13.02 10.94
C THR A 78 -8.51 -11.87 9.95
N TRP A 79 -8.92 -12.08 8.71
CA TRP A 79 -8.91 -11.02 7.69
C TRP A 79 -10.29 -10.82 7.09
N THR A 80 -10.62 -9.56 6.82
CA THR A 80 -11.78 -9.19 6.02
C THR A 80 -11.44 -8.05 5.07
N LEU A 81 -12.04 -8.05 3.89
CA LEU A 81 -11.86 -6.96 2.91
C LEU A 81 -12.34 -5.62 3.47
N GLY A 82 -13.39 -5.61 4.28
CA GLY A 82 -14.01 -4.39 4.78
C GLY A 82 -14.70 -3.62 3.65
N ALA A 83 -14.46 -2.30 3.58
CA ALA A 83 -15.01 -1.44 2.54
C ALA A 83 -14.19 -1.52 1.24
N ILE A 84 -14.89 -1.64 0.10
CA ILE A 84 -14.27 -1.62 -1.23
C ILE A 84 -14.07 -0.15 -1.64
N THR A 85 -12.86 0.37 -1.45
CA THR A 85 -12.51 1.76 -1.84
C THR A 85 -11.74 1.84 -3.15
N GLN A 86 -11.29 0.69 -3.68
CA GLN A 86 -10.59 0.61 -4.96
C GLN A 86 -11.62 0.23 -6.03
N ALA A 87 -12.37 1.22 -6.53
CA ALA A 87 -12.90 1.10 -7.88
C ALA A 87 -11.68 0.87 -8.78
N GLY A 88 -11.66 -0.25 -9.50
CA GLY A 88 -10.58 -0.54 -10.44
C GLY A 88 -10.36 0.71 -11.28
N GLU A 89 -9.11 1.12 -11.42
CA GLU A 89 -8.75 1.95 -12.55
C GLU A 89 -9.08 1.11 -13.79
N ASP A 90 -10.27 1.32 -14.35
CA ASP A 90 -10.66 0.76 -15.63
C ASP A 90 -9.47 1.00 -16.57
N PRO A 91 -8.90 -0.05 -17.19
CA PRO A 91 -7.87 0.16 -18.19
C PRO A 91 -8.56 0.91 -19.33
N THR A 92 -8.40 2.22 -19.32
CA THR A 92 -8.61 3.16 -20.42
C THR A 92 -9.52 2.58 -21.49
N ALA A 93 -10.82 2.91 -21.46
CA ALA A 93 -11.55 2.98 -22.71
C ALA A 93 -10.72 3.88 -23.61
N GLU A 94 -10.11 3.30 -24.64
CA GLU A 94 -9.15 3.88 -25.57
C GLU A 94 -9.85 4.99 -26.38
N GLN A 95 -10.23 6.08 -25.70
CA GLN A 95 -10.57 7.33 -26.35
C GLN A 95 -9.23 7.93 -26.74
N THR A 96 -8.84 7.60 -27.97
CA THR A 96 -7.84 8.30 -28.79
C THR A 96 -7.64 9.72 -28.30
N ALA A 97 -6.67 9.91 -27.41
CA ALA A 97 -6.13 11.21 -27.11
C ALA A 97 -5.29 11.57 -28.33
N ALA A 98 -5.93 12.17 -29.33
CA ALA A 98 -5.23 12.78 -30.44
C ALA A 98 -4.25 13.79 -29.84
N ASN A 99 -2.97 13.44 -29.90
CA ASN A 99 -1.86 14.33 -29.62
C ASN A 99 -2.12 15.66 -30.35
N PRO A 100 -2.27 16.81 -29.66
CA PRO A 100 -2.26 18.08 -30.37
C PRO A 100 -0.85 18.20 -30.94
N SER A 101 -0.73 17.90 -32.24
CA SER A 101 0.51 18.08 -32.95
C SER A 101 1.00 19.48 -32.67
N ARG A 102 2.14 19.55 -31.99
CA ARG A 102 2.96 20.74 -31.86
C ARG A 102 3.28 21.19 -33.27
N THR A 103 2.44 22.05 -33.84
CA THR A 103 2.71 22.71 -35.11
C THR A 103 3.92 23.58 -34.89
N THR A 104 5.07 23.13 -35.38
CA THR A 104 6.24 23.96 -35.65
C THR A 104 5.88 24.95 -36.74
N ALA A 105 5.25 26.06 -36.39
CA ALA A 105 5.25 27.23 -37.23
C ALA A 105 6.59 27.95 -37.03
N THR A 106 7.61 27.50 -37.78
CA THR A 106 8.70 28.38 -38.20
C THR A 106 8.06 29.47 -39.07
N GLY A 107 7.73 30.59 -38.45
CA GLY A 107 7.31 31.82 -39.12
C GLY A 107 8.24 32.93 -38.66
N CYS A 108 9.36 33.09 -39.37
CA CYS A 108 10.27 34.20 -39.17
C CYS A 108 9.53 35.54 -39.27
N ARG A 109 9.81 36.39 -38.30
CA ARG A 109 9.33 37.76 -38.08
C ARG A 109 9.66 38.67 -39.29
N PRO A 110 8.76 39.54 -39.77
CA PRO A 110 9.17 40.77 -40.44
C PRO A 110 9.51 41.81 -39.36
N ARG A 111 10.71 42.40 -39.43
CA ARG A 111 11.01 43.69 -38.79
C ARG A 111 10.47 44.82 -39.69
N PRO A 112 10.13 46.00 -39.14
CA PRO A 112 9.61 47.13 -39.90
C PRO A 112 10.62 47.64 -40.92
#